data_AF-A0AAD9LIE2-F1
#
_entry.id   AF-A0AAD9LIE2-F1
#
_cell.length_a   1.000
_cell.length_b   1.000
_cell.length_c   1.000
_cell.angle_alpha   90.00
_cell.angle_beta   90.00
_cell.angle_gamma   90.00
#
_symmetry.space_group_name_H-M   'P 1'
#
loop_
_entity.id
_entity.type
_entity.pdbx_description
1 polymer ?
#
loop_
_entity_poly.entity_id
_entity_poly.type
_entity_poly.pdbx_seq_one_letter_code
_entity_poly.pdbx_strand_id
1 'polypeptide(L)'
;MRIFLPAGYDVTGTGDDAKARLLRAGRDAESNILEFLTAENIKARAHGTVVKTLKRLHGAGKLDDRILQFQRLQQEGKVLDDSPVKSVRVLSPCGGNTV
;
A
#
# COMPACT_ATOMS: atom_id res chain seq x y z
N MET A 1 1.71 1.69 -2.46
CA MET A 1 0.46 2.45 -2.25
C MET A 1 -0.48 1.70 -1.32
N ARG A 2 -1.13 0.61 -1.75
CA ARG A 2 -2.17 -0.09 -0.95
C ARG A 2 -1.76 -0.55 0.45
N ILE A 3 -0.52 -1.01 0.64
CA ILE A 3 0.00 -1.42 1.96
C ILE A 3 0.13 -0.26 2.96
N PHE A 4 -0.05 0.99 2.51
CA PHE A 4 -0.06 2.19 3.36
C PHE A 4 -1.49 2.61 3.73
N LEU A 5 -2.48 1.73 3.57
CA LEU A 5 -3.84 1.90 4.06
C LEU A 5 -4.04 0.98 5.28
N PRO A 6 -3.75 1.44 6.51
CA PRO A 6 -3.64 0.58 7.68
C PRO A 6 -4.97 -0.04 8.12
N ALA A 7 -6.10 0.54 7.71
CA ALA A 7 -7.44 0.04 7.97
C ALA A 7 -8.04 -0.77 6.80
N GLY A 8 -7.31 -0.93 5.70
CA GLY A 8 -7.85 -1.45 4.45
C GLY A 8 -8.61 -0.38 3.66
N TYR A 9 -9.41 -0.81 2.69
CA TYR A 9 -10.20 0.07 1.84
C TYR A 9 -11.30 -0.71 1.12
N ASP A 10 -12.32 0.03 0.69
CA ASP A 10 -13.35 -0.46 -0.22
C ASP A 10 -13.44 0.48 -1.42
N VAL A 11 -13.12 -0.06 -2.59
CA VAL A 11 -13.25 0.62 -3.89
C VAL A 11 -14.12 -0.17 -4.86
N THR A 12 -14.96 -1.07 -4.33
CA THR A 12 -15.93 -1.82 -5.12
C THR A 12 -17.14 -0.96 -5.51
N GLY A 13 -17.92 -1.49 -6.45
CA GLY A 13 -19.09 -0.83 -7.00
C GLY A 13 -18.80 -0.01 -8.25
N THR A 14 -19.83 0.68 -8.73
CA THR A 14 -19.79 1.47 -9.97
C THR A 14 -20.31 2.88 -9.72
N GLY A 15 -20.01 3.80 -10.63
CA GLY A 15 -20.46 5.19 -10.54
C GLY A 15 -19.54 6.11 -9.74
N ASP A 16 -20.04 7.32 -9.46
CA ASP A 16 -19.23 8.43 -8.93
C ASP A 16 -18.75 8.19 -7.49
N ASP A 17 -19.54 7.49 -6.69
CA ASP A 17 -19.24 7.17 -5.30
C ASP A 17 -18.06 6.18 -5.17
N ALA A 18 -18.00 5.16 -6.03
CA ALA A 18 -16.86 4.25 -6.12
C ALA A 18 -15.59 5.00 -6.56
N LYS A 19 -15.71 5.91 -7.52
CA LYS A 19 -14.60 6.78 -7.96
C LYS A 19 -14.13 7.71 -6.84
N ALA A 20 -15.05 8.29 -6.07
CA ALA A 20 -14.73 9.15 -4.93
C ALA A 20 -13.97 8.38 -3.84
N ARG A 21 -14.42 7.17 -3.50
CA ARG A 21 -13.70 6.28 -2.56
C ARG A 21 -12.29 5.94 -3.06
N LEU A 22 -12.14 5.61 -4.33
CA LEU A 22 -10.84 5.31 -4.93
C LEU A 22 -9.88 6.51 -4.85
N LEU A 23 -10.35 7.71 -5.18
CA LEU A 23 -9.55 8.93 -5.09
C LEU A 23 -9.17 9.25 -3.65
N ARG A 24 -10.09 9.07 -2.70
CA ARG A 24 -9.82 9.26 -1.27
C ARG A 24 -8.75 8.28 -0.77
N ALA A 25 -8.92 6.98 -1.05
CA ALA A 25 -7.94 5.96 -0.71
C ALA A 25 -6.56 6.25 -1.34
N GLY A 26 -6.52 6.78 -2.56
CA GLY A 26 -5.29 7.25 -3.19
C GLY A 26 -4.58 8.34 -2.38
N ARG A 27 -5.32 9.40 -2.00
CA ARG A 27 -4.79 10.52 -1.21
C ARG A 27 -4.31 10.08 0.18
N ASP A 28 -5.09 9.23 0.84
CA ASP A 28 -4.76 8.70 2.16
C ASP A 28 -3.48 7.86 2.09
N ALA A 29 -3.34 7.00 1.07
CA ALA A 29 -2.13 6.22 0.85
C ALA A 29 -0.91 7.11 0.56
N GLU A 30 -1.06 8.18 -0.22
CA GLU A 30 0.00 9.13 -0.50
C GLU A 30 0.46 9.87 0.77
N SER A 31 -0.48 10.36 1.59
CA SER A 31 -0.16 10.98 2.89
C SER A 31 0.64 10.04 3.78
N ASN A 32 0.14 8.82 3.95
CA ASN A 32 0.77 7.81 4.81
C ASN A 32 2.18 7.41 4.31
N ILE A 33 2.42 7.44 3.00
CA ILE A 33 3.76 7.23 2.44
C ILE A 33 4.68 8.38 2.83
N LEU A 34 4.24 9.63 2.70
CA LEU A 34 5.08 10.79 3.01
C LEU A 34 5.40 10.85 4.52
N GLU A 35 4.44 10.49 5.36
CA GLU A 35 4.64 10.37 6.81
C GLU A 35 5.65 9.27 7.14
N PHE A 36 5.49 8.07 6.56
CA PHE A 36 6.44 6.97 6.73
C PHE A 36 7.86 7.36 6.29
N LEU A 37 8.01 7.98 5.11
CA LEU A 37 9.32 8.44 4.64
C LEU A 37 9.92 9.48 5.58
N THR A 38 9.10 10.38 6.14
CA THR A 38 9.56 11.38 7.11
C THR A 38 10.04 10.72 8.40
N ALA A 39 9.32 9.71 8.91
CA ALA A 39 9.74 8.93 10.07
C ALA A 39 11.06 8.18 9.84
N GLU A 40 11.30 7.68 8.63
CA GLU A 40 12.58 7.09 8.21
C GLU A 40 13.68 8.13 7.91
N ASN A 41 13.45 9.43 8.19
CA ASN A 41 14.35 10.55 7.90
C ASN A 41 14.66 10.73 6.39
N ILE A 42 13.75 10.31 5.52
CA ILE A 42 13.87 10.38 4.06
C ILE A 42 13.06 11.58 3.51
N LYS A 43 13.73 12.49 2.83
CA LYS A 43 13.11 13.72 2.26
C LYS A 43 12.54 13.56 0.84
N ALA A 44 12.19 12.33 0.42
CA ALA A 44 11.68 12.08 -0.92
C ALA A 44 10.23 12.59 -1.08
N ARG A 45 10.01 13.49 -2.05
CA ARG A 45 8.69 14.10 -2.32
C ARG A 45 8.23 13.94 -3.77
N ALA A 46 9.14 13.96 -4.74
CA ALA A 46 8.80 13.75 -6.14
C ALA A 46 8.36 12.29 -6.38
N HIS A 47 7.29 12.07 -7.16
CA HIS A 47 6.69 10.75 -7.39
C HIS A 47 7.72 9.69 -7.80
N GLY A 48 8.54 9.95 -8.82
CA GLY A 48 9.55 9.00 -9.29
C GLY A 48 10.59 8.65 -8.20
N THR A 49 11.00 9.63 -7.41
CA THR A 49 11.93 9.46 -6.29
C THR A 49 11.29 8.64 -5.17
N VAL A 50 10.03 8.93 -4.82
CA VAL A 50 9.26 8.16 -3.83
C VAL A 50 9.17 6.69 -4.25
N VAL A 51 8.78 6.40 -5.50
CA VAL A 51 8.70 5.03 -6.02
C VAL A 51 10.06 4.33 -5.97
N LYS A 52 11.14 5.01 -6.37
CA LYS A 52 12.51 4.46 -6.32
C LYS A 52 12.92 4.13 -4.88
N THR A 53 12.60 5.01 -3.93
CA THR A 53 12.91 4.79 -2.52
C THR A 53 12.09 3.65 -1.92
N LEU A 54 10.78 3.58 -2.20
CA LEU A 54 9.94 2.48 -1.74
C LEU A 54 10.43 1.12 -2.25
N LYS A 55 10.90 1.03 -3.50
CA LYS A 55 11.53 -0.20 -4.03
C LYS A 55 12.79 -0.60 -3.26
N ARG A 56 13.64 0.37 -2.89
CA ARG A 56 14.83 0.10 -2.07
C ARG A 56 14.46 -0.36 -0.65
N LEU A 57 13.48 0.29 -0.03
CA LEU A 57 12.99 -0.07 1.29
C LEU A 57 12.35 -1.46 1.30
N HIS A 58 11.61 -1.81 0.25
CA HIS A 58 11.08 -3.16 0.04
C HIS A 58 12.21 -4.19 -0.02
N GLY A 59 13.22 -3.98 -0.87
CA GLY A 59 14.38 -4.88 -0.95
C GLY A 59 15.24 -4.95 0.32
N ALA A 60 15.07 -4.02 1.25
CA ALA A 60 15.71 -4.02 2.57
C ALA A 60 14.79 -4.58 3.68
N GLY A 61 13.62 -5.11 3.34
CA GLY A 61 12.64 -5.65 4.30
C GLY A 61 11.92 -4.60 5.16
N LYS A 62 12.16 -3.30 4.93
CA LYS A 62 11.58 -2.20 5.73
C LYS A 62 10.07 -2.02 5.53
N LEU A 63 9.50 -2.70 4.53
CA LEU A 63 8.06 -2.70 4.27
C LEU A 63 7.38 -4.02 4.67
N ASP A 64 8.12 -5.00 5.22
CA ASP A 64 7.62 -6.35 5.43
C ASP A 64 6.44 -6.39 6.42
N ASP A 65 6.54 -5.67 7.54
CA ASP A 65 5.45 -5.55 8.51
C ASP A 65 4.16 -4.99 7.87
N ARG A 66 4.29 -3.95 7.05
CA ARG A 66 3.16 -3.37 6.31
C ARG A 66 2.59 -4.33 5.27
N ILE A 67 3.43 -5.12 4.62
CA ILE A 67 3.00 -6.15 3.67
C ILE A 67 2.22 -7.25 4.41
N LEU A 68 2.72 -7.72 5.56
CA LEU A 68 2.05 -8.72 6.39
C LEU A 68 0.71 -8.21 6.92
N GLN A 69 0.67 -6.97 7.43
CA GLN A 69 -0.57 -6.32 7.85
C GLN A 69 -1.57 -6.25 6.69
N PHE A 70 -1.12 -5.87 5.49
CA PHE A 70 -2.00 -5.82 4.32
C PHE A 70 -2.52 -7.21 3.91
N GLN A 71 -1.69 -8.24 3.95
CA GLN A 71 -2.10 -9.63 3.72
C GLN A 71 -3.13 -10.10 4.75
N ARG A 72 -2.97 -9.70 6.01
CA ARG A 72 -3.95 -9.97 7.07
C ARG A 72 -5.28 -9.25 6.81
N LEU A 73 -5.26 -7.97 6.42
CA LEU A 73 -6.47 -7.22 6.06
C LEU A 73 -7.22 -7.85 4.88
N GLN A 74 -6.52 -8.41 3.90
CA GLN A 74 -7.14 -9.17 2.80
C GLN A 74 -7.86 -10.42 3.32
N GLN A 75 -7.23 -11.20 4.21
CA GLN A 75 -7.85 -12.38 4.83
C GLN A 75 -9.06 -12.03 5.69
N GLU A 76 -9.05 -10.86 6.34
CA GLU A 76 -10.17 -10.33 7.13
C GLU A 76 -11.29 -9.72 6.26
N GLY A 77 -11.15 -9.67 4.93
CA GLY A 77 -12.14 -9.05 4.04
C GLY A 77 -12.21 -7.52 4.14
N LYS A 78 -11.18 -6.87 4.68
CA LYS A 78 -11.09 -5.40 4.83
C LYS A 78 -10.51 -4.72 3.58
N VAL A 79 -10.16 -5.49 2.57
CA VAL A 79 -9.65 -5.01 1.28
C VAL A 79 -10.63 -5.48 0.21
N LEU A 80 -11.53 -4.58 -0.20
CA LEU A 80 -12.54 -4.84 -1.22
C LEU A 80 -12.12 -4.10 -2.50
N ASP A 81 -11.69 -4.88 -3.50
CA ASP A 81 -11.17 -4.39 -4.77
C ASP A 81 -11.65 -5.29 -5.91
N ASP A 82 -12.55 -4.78 -6.76
CA ASP A 82 -13.08 -5.51 -7.93
C ASP A 82 -12.11 -5.46 -9.13
N SER A 83 -10.90 -4.95 -8.92
CA SER A 83 -9.88 -4.88 -9.97
C SER A 83 -9.56 -6.30 -10.46
N PRO A 84 -9.41 -6.52 -11.78
CA PRO A 84 -9.07 -7.83 -12.31
C PRO A 84 -7.82 -8.39 -11.63
N VAL A 85 -7.81 -9.66 -11.24
CA VAL A 85 -6.68 -10.30 -10.54
C VAL A 85 -5.34 -10.09 -11.27
N LYS A 86 -5.36 -10.08 -12.62
CA LYS A 86 -4.19 -9.77 -13.47
C LYS A 86 -3.56 -8.40 -13.25
N SER A 87 -4.33 -7.45 -12.71
CA SER A 87 -3.89 -6.08 -12.40
C SER A 87 -3.37 -5.94 -10.96
N VAL A 88 -3.67 -6.91 -10.09
CA VAL A 88 -3.23 -6.91 -8.69
C VAL A 88 -1.86 -7.54 -8.61
N ARG A 89 -0.82 -6.72 -8.43
CA ARG A 89 0.51 -7.25 -8.11
C ARG A 89 0.53 -7.71 -6.65
N VAL A 90 0.76 -8.99 -6.45
CA VAL A 90 1.05 -9.55 -5.12
C VAL A 90 2.42 -9.06 -4.67
N LEU A 91 2.47 -8.49 -3.47
CA LEU A 91 3.71 -8.12 -2.79
C LEU A 91 4.04 -9.21 -1.77
N SER A 92 5.27 -9.70 -1.81
CA SER A 92 5.81 -10.62 -0.83
C SER A 92 6.81 -9.89 0.08
N PRO A 93 6.87 -10.22 1.38
CA PRO A 93 7.93 -9.72 2.25
C PRO A 93 9.31 -10.16 1.74
N CYS A 94 10.33 -9.33 1.94
CA CYS A 94 11.69 -9.61 1.48
C CYS A 94 12.40 -10.62 2.38
N GLY A 95 12.09 -10.63 3.68
CA GLY A 95 12.58 -11.61 4.63
C GLY A 95 11.65 -12.83 4.73
N GLY A 96 11.99 -13.91 4.03
CA GLY A 96 11.56 -15.24 4.44
C GLY A 96 12.37 -15.64 5.67
N ASN A 97 11.86 -15.38 6.87
CA ASN A 97 12.43 -15.98 8.07
C ASN A 97 11.39 -16.90 8.69
N THR A 98 11.55 -18.18 8.35
CA THR A 98 11.22 -19.32 9.19
C THR A 98 11.50 -19.00 10.65
N VAL A 99 10.48 -19.14 11.49
CA VAL A 99 10.61 -19.68 12.84
C VAL A 99 9.59 -20.79 12.99
#